data_AF-A0A1Q5IUY9-F1
#
_entry.id   AF-A0A1Q5IUY9-F1
#
_cell.length_a   1.000
_cell.length_b   1.000
_cell.length_c   1.000
_cell.angle_alpha   90.00
_cell.angle_beta   90.00
_cell.angle_gamma   90.00
#
_symmetry.space_group_name_H-M   'P 1'
#
loop_
_entity.id
_entity.type
_entity.pdbx_description
1 polymer ?
#
loop_
_entity_poly.entity_id
_entity_poly.type
_entity_poly.pdbx_seq_one_letter_code
_entity_poly.pdbx_strand_id
1 'polypeptide(L)'
;MAHAADLPETVRALDRYRRRAVELTVSGIVVIALAVGVGAMFPGNRTGDVAAPLGGLGAVALIGGLGAWRIERRMRYVLRAGSWSAHAAVAVERTWSSATVVLSAPRHEEVWPLTVVALRHRYDAVRPGPHGVLWWCGDPHAGGVLTPPGGGELIWAKPVRGSGSRLRVVRRAEEAGLRGRPEPLQPRPSGEPRPSGEPRPSGRSQGAGQPQGAGQPRPTLRRRGRRGLWRWVAVLAAVALGLGIYGTEASDSDPQVDLIVLDKQRNGSCTVAWHDPFDGTRRTGPYRCTQDLDPSLDGWDTGFVVSYGPWKGDLYNAEWEGTPAGTVNEVLGLGGVLGLLVGLVGGGVAWWRRRPAAPIPHAHAGTSDSAGTSDSAGTSAVSLSKSPPAKPAASALRYARLAAMAERDPLVQTRTARPEPDIRRVPWWRVRALRRASGLPEVLLGAGACAGMAAVILAGPDGFAEIQSSVMGVLVLGGTLASGYRFLTGGRPAAVVLARAARAPVPVPRRYVLLHDPYGGAPVLAVFPVGDGADDVPEALLVLASPGTGRHPWIGLPSAPTGQVELRGWLDRAANGAPVVVARIEDRALWPQEPYLEAGTPEFADLADRLAAAAGPEPVPQDPARDSL
;
A
#
# COMPACT_ATOMS: atom_id res chain seq x y z
N MET A 1 -6.11 -32.19 10.34
CA MET A 1 -6.31 -30.77 10.71
C MET A 1 -5.88 -29.92 9.52
N ALA A 2 -6.70 -28.95 9.08
CA ALA A 2 -6.29 -28.04 8.01
C ALA A 2 -5.10 -27.18 8.49
N HIS A 3 -4.07 -27.03 7.66
CA HIS A 3 -2.94 -26.19 8.02
C HIS A 3 -3.37 -24.73 7.99
N ALA A 4 -2.77 -23.91 8.84
CA ALA A 4 -3.05 -22.47 8.89
C ALA A 4 -2.81 -21.80 7.52
N ALA A 5 -1.82 -22.31 6.76
CA ALA A 5 -1.49 -21.85 5.41
C ALA A 5 -2.57 -22.17 4.34
N ASP A 6 -3.49 -23.10 4.59
CA ASP A 6 -4.49 -23.52 3.61
C ASP A 6 -5.72 -22.59 3.61
N LEU A 7 -5.88 -21.74 4.62
CA LEU A 7 -6.95 -20.76 4.67
C LEU A 7 -6.75 -19.67 3.60
N PRO A 8 -7.73 -19.41 2.73
CA PRO A 8 -7.61 -18.44 1.63
C PRO A 8 -7.17 -17.04 2.08
N GLU A 9 -7.62 -16.59 3.24
CA GLU A 9 -7.27 -15.30 3.82
C GLU A 9 -5.80 -15.25 4.24
N THR A 10 -5.27 -16.33 4.80
CA THR A 10 -3.86 -16.47 5.18
C THR A 10 -2.97 -16.41 3.94
N VAL A 11 -3.37 -17.09 2.86
CA VAL A 11 -2.67 -17.03 1.56
C VAL A 11 -2.64 -15.61 1.01
N ARG A 12 -3.80 -14.93 0.95
CA ARG A 12 -3.89 -13.53 0.48
C ARG A 12 -3.03 -12.59 1.31
N ALA A 13 -2.98 -12.81 2.62
CA ALA A 13 -2.18 -12.00 3.54
C ALA A 13 -0.67 -12.23 3.37
N LEU A 14 -0.23 -13.49 3.23
CA LEU A 14 1.15 -13.84 2.90
C LEU A 14 1.57 -13.21 1.56
N ASP A 15 0.70 -13.24 0.54
CA ASP A 15 0.99 -12.63 -0.76
C ASP A 15 1.12 -11.11 -0.69
N ARG A 16 0.27 -10.43 0.10
CA ARG A 16 0.44 -8.99 0.39
C ARG A 16 1.78 -8.71 1.07
N TYR A 17 2.16 -9.53 2.05
CA TYR A 17 3.42 -9.38 2.76
C TYR A 17 4.63 -9.59 1.83
N ARG A 18 4.60 -10.65 1.01
CA ARG A 18 5.63 -10.95 0.00
C ARG A 18 5.79 -9.81 -0.99
N ARG A 19 4.68 -9.26 -1.51
CA ARG A 19 4.71 -8.12 -2.44
C ARG A 19 5.39 -6.90 -1.82
N ARG A 20 5.04 -6.54 -0.59
CA ARG A 20 5.70 -5.43 0.14
C ARG A 20 7.19 -5.67 0.34
N ALA A 21 7.59 -6.89 0.70
CA ALA A 21 9.00 -7.25 0.87
C ALA A 21 9.78 -7.10 -0.45
N VAL A 22 9.22 -7.59 -1.56
CA VAL A 22 9.82 -7.43 -2.90
C VAL A 22 9.90 -5.96 -3.30
N GLU A 23 8.82 -5.19 -3.08
CA GLU A 23 8.78 -3.76 -3.36
C GLU A 23 9.88 -3.00 -2.60
N LEU A 24 10.02 -3.22 -1.30
CA LEU A 24 11.05 -2.56 -0.49
C LEU A 24 12.47 -2.95 -0.93
N THR A 25 12.67 -4.24 -1.26
CA THR A 25 13.95 -4.77 -1.77
C THR A 25 14.33 -4.11 -3.09
N VAL A 26 13.40 -4.07 -4.04
CA VAL A 26 13.62 -3.46 -5.36
C VAL A 26 13.86 -1.95 -5.22
N SER A 27 13.08 -1.26 -4.39
CA SER A 27 13.31 0.16 -4.11
C SER A 27 14.69 0.40 -3.51
N GLY A 28 15.14 -0.44 -2.56
CA GLY A 28 16.47 -0.34 -1.98
C GLY A 28 17.58 -0.52 -3.02
N ILE A 29 17.49 -1.53 -3.88
CA ILE A 29 18.45 -1.76 -4.98
C ILE A 29 18.48 -0.55 -5.92
N VAL A 30 17.31 -0.03 -6.30
CA VAL A 30 17.22 1.14 -7.19
C VAL A 30 17.87 2.37 -6.58
N VAL A 31 17.65 2.62 -5.28
CA VAL A 31 18.25 3.77 -4.58
C VAL A 31 19.76 3.60 -4.42
N ILE A 32 20.26 2.38 -4.14
CA ILE A 32 21.71 2.10 -4.12
C ILE A 32 22.32 2.32 -5.51
N ALA A 33 21.70 1.79 -6.56
CA ALA A 33 22.18 1.99 -7.93
C ALA A 33 22.21 3.48 -8.32
N LEU A 34 21.21 4.25 -7.88
CA LEU A 34 21.20 5.69 -8.03
C LEU A 34 22.35 6.34 -7.26
N ALA A 35 22.62 5.90 -6.02
CA ALA A 35 23.72 6.40 -5.21
C ALA A 35 25.09 6.16 -5.87
N VAL A 36 25.31 4.95 -6.42
CA VAL A 36 26.52 4.60 -7.16
C VAL A 36 26.63 5.42 -8.44
N GLY A 37 25.53 5.59 -9.18
CA GLY A 37 25.49 6.43 -10.37
C GLY A 37 25.86 7.88 -10.07
N VAL A 38 25.24 8.49 -9.05
CA VAL A 38 25.60 9.83 -8.57
C VAL A 38 27.07 9.87 -8.12
N GLY A 39 27.53 8.80 -7.47
CA GLY A 39 28.91 8.65 -7.05
C GLY A 39 29.90 8.81 -8.21
N ALA A 40 29.62 8.11 -9.29
CA ALA A 40 30.52 8.04 -10.42
C ALA A 40 30.43 9.25 -11.37
N MET A 41 29.33 10.00 -11.37
CA MET A 41 29.18 11.19 -12.21
C MET A 41 29.77 12.47 -11.63
N PHE A 42 30.01 12.51 -10.32
CA PHE A 42 30.52 13.71 -9.66
C PHE A 42 31.77 13.36 -8.86
N PRO A 43 32.89 12.97 -9.50
CA PRO A 43 34.13 12.63 -8.79
C PRO A 43 34.65 13.86 -8.02
N GLY A 44 34.87 13.71 -6.71
CA GLY A 44 35.40 14.77 -5.86
C GLY A 44 35.10 14.59 -4.37
N ASN A 45 35.58 15.51 -3.55
CA ASN A 45 35.27 15.51 -2.10
C ASN A 45 33.76 15.67 -1.79
N ARG A 46 32.97 16.17 -2.74
CA ARG A 46 31.50 16.38 -2.59
C ARG A 46 30.66 15.15 -2.94
N THR A 47 31.24 14.10 -3.54
CA THR A 47 30.54 12.87 -3.90
C THR A 47 29.98 12.13 -2.69
N GLY A 48 30.79 12.09 -1.62
CA GLY A 48 30.46 11.40 -0.37
C GLY A 48 29.18 11.93 0.26
N ASP A 49 28.93 13.23 0.17
CA ASP A 49 27.82 13.90 0.86
C ASP A 49 26.44 13.53 0.29
N VAL A 50 26.37 12.99 -0.94
CA VAL A 50 25.10 12.62 -1.58
C VAL A 50 25.01 11.12 -1.85
N ALA A 51 26.12 10.52 -2.32
CA ALA A 51 26.18 9.08 -2.54
C ALA A 51 26.05 8.31 -1.21
N ALA A 52 26.65 8.79 -0.11
CA ALA A 52 26.56 8.11 1.18
C ALA A 52 25.13 8.09 1.77
N PRO A 53 24.36 9.19 1.87
CA PRO A 53 23.00 9.13 2.41
C PRO A 53 22.03 8.40 1.47
N LEU A 54 22.15 8.53 0.14
CA LEU A 54 21.36 7.72 -0.80
C LEU A 54 21.70 6.25 -0.64
N GLY A 55 22.99 5.90 -0.62
CA GLY A 55 23.46 4.55 -0.39
C GLY A 55 22.95 3.99 0.94
N GLY A 56 22.97 4.81 2.00
CA GLY A 56 22.42 4.49 3.31
C GLY A 56 20.91 4.23 3.29
N LEU A 57 20.11 5.11 2.67
CA LEU A 57 18.66 4.93 2.52
C LEU A 57 18.33 3.67 1.71
N GLY A 58 19.05 3.47 0.60
CA GLY A 58 18.91 2.30 -0.25
C GLY A 58 19.29 1.02 0.50
N ALA A 59 20.37 1.04 1.28
CA ALA A 59 20.78 -0.06 2.15
C ALA A 59 19.74 -0.35 3.24
N VAL A 60 19.19 0.67 3.90
CA VAL A 60 18.11 0.49 4.91
C VAL A 60 16.87 -0.13 4.28
N ALA A 61 16.43 0.35 3.12
CA ALA A 61 15.30 -0.22 2.40
C ALA A 61 15.58 -1.67 1.93
N LEU A 62 16.79 -1.94 1.45
CA LEU A 62 17.21 -3.27 1.04
C LEU A 62 17.24 -4.24 2.24
N ILE A 63 17.87 -3.85 3.34
CA ILE A 63 17.93 -4.63 4.60
C ILE A 63 16.52 -4.87 5.14
N GLY A 64 15.66 -3.84 5.13
CA GLY A 64 14.26 -3.97 5.51
C GLY A 64 13.49 -4.95 4.61
N GLY A 65 13.77 -4.94 3.31
CA GLY A 65 13.12 -5.79 2.31
C GLY A 65 13.55 -7.25 2.45
N LEU A 66 14.86 -7.48 2.59
CA LEU A 66 15.44 -8.80 2.87
C LEU A 66 15.00 -9.34 4.23
N GLY A 67 14.93 -8.47 5.26
CA GLY A 67 14.42 -8.79 6.58
C GLY A 67 12.95 -9.22 6.53
N ALA A 68 12.11 -8.45 5.83
CA ALA A 68 10.72 -8.82 5.57
C ALA A 68 10.65 -10.15 4.81
N TRP A 69 11.45 -10.35 3.76
CA TRP A 69 11.46 -11.60 3.01
C TRP A 69 11.85 -12.82 3.86
N ARG A 70 12.81 -12.66 4.77
CA ARG A 70 13.15 -13.70 5.76
C ARG A 70 12.00 -13.98 6.72
N ILE A 71 11.32 -12.95 7.21
CA ILE A 71 10.14 -13.09 8.07
C ILE A 71 9.00 -13.80 7.33
N GLU A 72 8.76 -13.46 6.07
CA GLU A 72 7.77 -14.12 5.21
C GLU A 72 8.02 -15.62 5.08
N ARG A 73 9.28 -16.02 4.82
CA ARG A 73 9.66 -17.43 4.75
C ARG A 73 9.41 -18.15 6.07
N ARG A 74 9.72 -17.51 7.19
CA ARG A 74 9.45 -18.04 8.54
C ARG A 74 7.97 -18.17 8.82
N MET A 75 7.17 -17.15 8.50
CA MET A 75 5.71 -17.21 8.61
C MET A 75 5.16 -18.37 7.80
N ARG A 76 5.56 -18.51 6.54
CA ARG A 76 5.11 -19.61 5.67
C ARG A 76 5.49 -20.98 6.23
N TYR A 77 6.70 -21.13 6.78
CA TYR A 77 7.13 -22.37 7.41
C TYR A 77 6.25 -22.73 8.61
N VAL A 78 6.06 -21.78 9.54
CA VAL A 78 5.24 -21.98 10.74
C VAL A 78 3.77 -22.28 10.39
N LEU A 79 3.20 -21.52 9.45
CA LEU A 79 1.81 -21.69 9.01
C LEU A 79 1.57 -23.01 8.27
N ARG A 80 2.60 -23.60 7.66
CA ARG A 80 2.54 -24.95 7.07
C ARG A 80 2.70 -26.04 8.12
N ALA A 81 3.45 -25.78 9.18
CA ALA A 81 3.69 -26.76 10.24
C ALA A 81 2.54 -26.84 11.25
N GLY A 82 1.79 -25.76 11.47
CA GLY A 82 0.74 -25.68 12.49
C GLY A 82 -0.64 -25.36 11.96
N SER A 83 -1.64 -25.56 12.82
CA SER A 83 -3.00 -25.02 12.67
C SER A 83 -3.12 -23.69 13.43
N TRP A 84 -4.14 -22.89 13.10
CA TRP A 84 -4.51 -21.74 13.92
C TRP A 84 -5.13 -22.21 15.24
N SER A 85 -4.79 -21.54 16.34
CA SER A 85 -5.46 -21.66 17.64
C SER A 85 -5.92 -20.29 18.12
N ALA A 86 -7.10 -20.22 18.70
CA ALA A 86 -7.64 -18.98 19.26
C ALA A 86 -7.22 -18.84 20.73
N HIS A 87 -6.78 -17.63 21.11
CA HIS A 87 -6.31 -17.33 22.45
C HIS A 87 -6.93 -16.04 22.97
N ALA A 88 -7.30 -16.04 24.25
CA ALA A 88 -7.58 -14.81 24.96
C ALA A 88 -6.28 -13.99 25.00
N ALA A 89 -6.39 -12.71 24.67
CA ALA A 89 -5.27 -11.85 24.40
C ALA A 89 -5.48 -10.47 25.00
N VAL A 90 -4.40 -9.90 25.52
CA VAL A 90 -4.34 -8.51 25.98
C VAL A 90 -3.11 -7.84 25.39
N ALA A 91 -3.29 -6.68 24.77
CA ALA A 91 -2.17 -5.82 24.34
C ALA A 91 -1.71 -4.96 25.53
N VAL A 92 -0.44 -5.11 25.89
CA VAL A 92 0.21 -4.30 26.92
C VAL A 92 1.05 -3.23 26.23
N GLU A 93 0.55 -2.00 26.22
CA GLU A 93 1.27 -0.89 25.61
C GLU A 93 2.52 -0.50 26.39
N ARG A 94 3.59 -0.24 25.66
CA ARG A 94 4.76 0.46 26.17
C ARG A 94 4.93 1.73 25.35
N THR A 95 5.04 2.86 26.04
CA THR A 95 5.05 4.20 25.45
C THR A 95 6.15 4.42 24.40
N TRP A 96 7.24 3.63 24.44
CA TRP A 96 8.42 3.81 23.57
C TRP A 96 8.96 2.53 22.92
N SER A 97 8.39 1.33 23.18
CA SER A 97 8.94 0.07 22.66
C SER A 97 7.95 -0.70 21.79
N SER A 98 8.43 -1.80 21.20
CA SER A 98 7.61 -2.77 20.49
C SER A 98 6.37 -3.18 21.29
N ALA A 99 5.21 -3.18 20.63
CA ALA A 99 3.96 -3.66 21.24
C ALA A 99 4.17 -5.08 21.75
N THR A 100 3.64 -5.35 22.94
CA THR A 100 3.69 -6.67 23.55
C THR A 100 2.28 -7.17 23.74
N VAL A 101 2.02 -8.41 23.34
CA VAL A 101 0.74 -9.08 23.48
C VAL A 101 0.95 -10.27 24.39
N VAL A 102 0.03 -10.48 25.34
CA VAL A 102 0.04 -11.68 26.17
C VAL A 102 -1.13 -12.54 25.76
N LEU A 103 -0.85 -13.80 25.42
CA LEU A 103 -1.85 -14.81 25.10
C LEU A 103 -2.04 -15.73 26.30
N SER A 104 -3.29 -16.16 26.58
CA SER A 104 -3.58 -17.28 27.47
C SER A 104 -3.60 -18.58 26.67
N ALA A 105 -2.93 -19.62 27.16
CA ALA A 105 -3.05 -20.94 26.56
C ALA A 105 -4.48 -21.49 26.78
N PRO A 106 -5.07 -22.25 25.84
CA PRO A 106 -6.47 -22.71 25.95
C PRO A 106 -6.63 -23.87 26.95
N ARG A 107 -5.59 -24.68 27.12
CA ARG A 107 -5.64 -25.92 27.94
C ARG A 107 -4.78 -25.87 29.21
N HIS A 108 -3.98 -24.83 29.35
CA HIS A 108 -3.04 -24.67 30.45
C HIS A 108 -3.17 -23.26 30.99
N GLU A 109 -3.00 -23.06 32.30
CA GLU A 109 -2.89 -21.73 32.92
C GLU A 109 -1.61 -20.98 32.49
N GLU A 110 -0.95 -21.43 31.43
CA GLU A 110 0.26 -20.80 30.91
C GLU A 110 -0.09 -19.54 30.12
N VAL A 111 0.70 -18.49 30.36
CA VAL A 111 0.61 -17.23 29.65
C VAL A 111 1.84 -17.02 28.78
N TRP A 112 1.63 -16.62 27.54
CA TRP A 112 2.67 -16.42 26.54
C TRP A 112 2.87 -14.94 26.26
N PRO A 113 3.86 -14.29 26.91
CA PRO A 113 4.19 -12.90 26.61
C PRO A 113 5.01 -12.84 25.31
N LEU A 114 4.44 -12.22 24.28
CA LEU A 114 4.99 -12.14 22.94
C LEU A 114 5.26 -10.69 22.53
N THR A 115 6.50 -10.40 22.11
CA THR A 115 6.88 -9.15 21.47
C THR A 115 6.55 -9.19 19.98
N VAL A 116 5.81 -8.18 19.54
CA VAL A 116 5.36 -8.03 18.15
C VAL A 116 6.49 -7.44 17.31
N VAL A 117 6.90 -8.15 16.25
CA VAL A 117 7.96 -7.72 15.33
C VAL A 117 7.32 -7.05 14.12
N ALA A 118 6.91 -5.80 14.30
CA ALA A 118 6.32 -4.97 13.26
C ALA A 118 6.65 -3.49 13.45
N LEU A 119 6.35 -2.67 12.43
CA LEU A 119 6.39 -1.22 12.55
C LEU A 119 5.20 -0.72 13.37
N ARG A 120 5.35 0.43 14.05
CA ARG A 120 4.37 0.98 15.00
C ARG A 120 2.95 1.10 14.44
N HIS A 121 2.81 1.49 13.17
CA HIS A 121 1.49 1.63 12.51
C HIS A 121 0.75 0.29 12.31
N ARG A 122 1.41 -0.84 12.53
CA ARG A 122 0.82 -2.19 12.44
C ARG A 122 0.45 -2.76 13.79
N TYR A 123 0.70 -2.04 14.88
CA TYR A 123 0.34 -2.51 16.22
C TYR A 123 -1.17 -2.56 16.44
N ASP A 124 -1.93 -1.76 15.70
CA ASP A 124 -3.39 -1.80 15.76
C ASP A 124 -3.95 -3.14 15.28
N ALA A 125 -3.30 -3.82 14.33
CA ALA A 125 -3.72 -5.13 13.85
C ALA A 125 -3.51 -6.27 14.85
N VAL A 126 -2.72 -6.07 15.91
CA VAL A 126 -2.56 -7.00 17.04
C VAL A 126 -3.22 -6.50 18.32
N ARG A 127 -3.93 -5.36 18.28
CA ARG A 127 -4.78 -4.99 19.41
C ARG A 127 -5.98 -5.95 19.39
N PRO A 128 -6.19 -6.73 20.47
CA PRO A 128 -7.34 -7.61 20.55
C PRO A 128 -8.62 -6.78 20.38
N GLY A 129 -9.54 -7.26 19.55
CA GLY A 129 -10.86 -6.63 19.40
C GLY A 129 -11.69 -6.69 20.70
N PRO A 130 -12.97 -6.32 20.67
CA PRO A 130 -13.83 -6.30 21.87
C PRO A 130 -13.83 -7.63 22.64
N HIS A 131 -13.86 -8.74 21.91
CA HIS A 131 -13.82 -10.09 22.47
C HIS A 131 -12.47 -10.46 23.12
N GLY A 132 -11.41 -9.69 22.86
CA GLY A 132 -10.08 -9.95 23.42
C GLY A 132 -9.44 -11.23 22.89
N VAL A 133 -9.68 -11.57 21.62
CA VAL A 133 -9.18 -12.83 21.02
C VAL A 133 -8.21 -12.52 19.90
N LEU A 134 -7.12 -13.28 19.83
CA LEU A 134 -6.21 -13.34 18.68
C LEU A 134 -5.99 -14.79 18.27
N TRP A 135 -5.75 -15.01 16.97
CA TRP A 135 -5.32 -16.30 16.46
C TRP A 135 -3.80 -16.38 16.43
N TRP A 136 -3.27 -17.51 16.88
CA TRP A 136 -1.85 -17.82 16.95
C TRP A 136 -1.54 -19.08 16.16
N CYS A 137 -0.40 -19.08 15.49
CA CYS A 137 0.20 -20.27 14.91
C CYS A 137 1.71 -20.22 15.14
N GLY A 138 2.23 -21.16 15.93
CA GLY A 138 3.67 -21.28 16.21
C GLY A 138 3.97 -21.80 17.60
N ASP A 139 5.26 -21.79 17.93
CA ASP A 139 5.77 -22.27 19.21
C ASP A 139 5.93 -21.05 20.17
N PRO A 140 5.34 -21.08 21.38
CA PRO A 140 5.48 -19.98 22.34
C PRO A 140 6.93 -19.67 22.74
N HIS A 141 7.85 -20.64 22.60
CA HIS A 141 9.28 -20.48 22.93
C HIS A 141 10.15 -20.07 21.73
N ALA A 142 9.73 -20.34 20.49
CA ALA A 142 10.48 -19.96 19.29
C ALA A 142 9.92 -18.70 18.58
N GLY A 143 8.63 -18.45 18.78
CA GLY A 143 7.85 -17.44 18.07
C GLY A 143 6.93 -18.04 17.00
N GLY A 144 6.15 -17.16 16.39
CA GLY A 144 5.04 -17.56 15.52
C GLY A 144 4.33 -16.38 14.91
N VAL A 145 3.15 -16.65 14.34
CA VAL A 145 2.34 -15.69 13.60
C VAL A 145 1.08 -15.39 14.39
N LEU A 146 0.78 -14.10 14.54
CA LEU A 146 -0.47 -13.55 15.05
C LEU A 146 -1.32 -13.04 13.91
N THR A 147 -2.63 -13.19 14.05
CA THR A 147 -3.64 -12.51 13.23
C THR A 147 -4.89 -12.25 14.08
N PRO A 148 -5.67 -11.20 13.80
CA PRO A 148 -7.02 -11.11 14.34
C PRO A 148 -7.85 -12.33 13.90
N PRO A 149 -8.91 -12.68 14.66
CA PRO A 149 -9.84 -13.73 14.25
C PRO A 149 -10.40 -13.42 12.85
N GLY A 150 -10.80 -14.43 12.07
CA GLY A 150 -11.32 -14.21 10.71
C GLY A 150 -10.26 -13.72 9.70
N GLY A 151 -8.98 -13.97 9.99
CA GLY A 151 -7.88 -13.59 9.11
C GLY A 151 -7.58 -12.09 9.12
N GLY A 152 -6.65 -11.65 8.27
CA GLY A 152 -6.27 -10.24 8.19
C GLY A 152 -4.80 -10.01 7.91
N GLU A 153 -4.18 -9.14 8.71
CA GLU A 153 -2.77 -8.83 8.57
C GLU A 153 -1.91 -9.77 9.45
N LEU A 154 -1.06 -10.57 8.81
CA LEU A 154 -0.16 -11.49 9.51
C LEU A 154 1.02 -10.76 10.13
N ILE A 155 1.25 -11.01 11.41
CA ILE A 155 2.28 -10.33 12.19
C ILE A 155 3.14 -11.36 12.91
N TRP A 156 4.46 -11.26 12.75
CA TRP A 156 5.39 -12.15 13.42
C TRP A 156 5.56 -11.70 14.87
N ALA A 157 5.50 -12.65 15.81
CA ALA A 157 5.78 -12.39 17.21
C ALA A 157 6.87 -13.32 17.74
N LYS A 158 7.63 -12.84 18.72
CA LYS A 158 8.70 -13.59 19.39
C LYS A 158 8.45 -13.58 20.89
N PRO A 159 8.88 -14.60 21.64
CA PRO A 159 8.80 -14.56 23.10
C PRO A 159 9.55 -13.34 23.68
N VAL A 160 8.97 -12.73 24.70
CA VAL A 160 9.65 -11.70 25.50
C VAL A 160 10.86 -12.34 26.18
N ARG A 161 12.04 -11.76 25.96
CA ARG A 161 13.29 -12.22 26.59
C ARG A 161 13.43 -11.66 28.01
N GLY A 162 13.99 -12.48 28.91
CA GLY A 162 14.28 -12.14 30.30
C GLY A 162 13.09 -12.38 31.25
N SER A 163 13.33 -13.10 32.35
CA SER A 163 12.31 -13.49 33.33
C SER A 163 11.59 -12.27 33.95
N GLY A 164 12.34 -11.25 34.37
CA GLY A 164 11.75 -10.04 34.97
C GLY A 164 10.87 -9.24 34.00
N SER A 165 11.24 -9.16 32.72
CA SER A 165 10.40 -8.51 31.70
C SER A 165 9.13 -9.31 31.42
N ARG A 166 9.23 -10.65 31.38
CA ARG A 166 8.07 -11.54 31.25
C ARG A 166 7.09 -11.35 32.41
N LEU A 167 7.56 -11.40 33.65
CA LEU A 167 6.72 -11.24 34.85
C LEU A 167 6.00 -9.88 34.87
N ARG A 168 6.70 -8.78 34.57
CA ARG A 168 6.07 -7.44 34.52
C ARG A 168 4.98 -7.32 33.46
N VAL A 169 5.21 -7.91 32.29
CA VAL A 169 4.23 -7.88 31.18
C VAL A 169 3.02 -8.74 31.52
N VAL A 170 3.24 -9.93 32.08
CA VAL A 170 2.17 -10.82 32.55
C VAL A 170 1.31 -10.13 33.61
N ARG A 171 1.94 -9.56 34.64
CA ARG A 171 1.21 -8.85 35.71
C ARG A 171 0.31 -7.74 35.17
N ARG A 172 0.80 -6.93 34.23
CA ARG A 172 -0.01 -5.88 33.58
C ARG A 172 -1.16 -6.45 32.75
N ALA A 173 -0.95 -7.60 32.11
CA ALA A 173 -2.02 -8.26 31.36
C ALA A 173 -3.08 -8.84 32.30
N GLU A 174 -2.69 -9.38 33.45
CA GLU A 174 -3.59 -9.83 34.50
C GLU A 174 -4.39 -8.68 35.10
N GLU A 175 -3.73 -7.56 35.42
CA GLU A 175 -4.38 -6.30 35.85
C GLU A 175 -5.40 -5.79 34.82
N ALA A 176 -5.12 -5.99 33.52
CA ALA A 176 -6.01 -5.67 32.42
C ALA A 176 -7.06 -6.77 32.12
N GLY A 177 -7.22 -7.74 33.02
CA GLY A 177 -8.29 -8.73 32.99
C GLY A 177 -8.05 -9.95 32.11
N LEU A 178 -6.80 -10.30 31.76
CA LEU A 178 -6.50 -11.46 30.91
C LEU A 178 -7.15 -12.77 31.42
N ARG A 179 -7.08 -13.04 32.73
CA ARG A 179 -7.65 -14.26 33.35
C ARG A 179 -9.17 -14.28 33.41
N GLY A 180 -9.82 -13.11 33.32
CA GLY A 180 -11.27 -12.99 33.33
C GLY A 180 -11.90 -13.08 31.93
N ARG A 181 -11.10 -13.24 30.87
CA ARG A 181 -11.59 -13.35 29.50
C ARG A 181 -12.18 -14.75 29.28
N PRO A 182 -13.34 -14.87 28.60
CA PRO A 182 -13.90 -16.17 28.27
C PRO A 182 -12.97 -16.96 27.36
N GLU A 183 -12.96 -18.29 27.50
CA GLU A 183 -12.17 -19.16 26.64
C GLU A 183 -12.68 -19.02 25.19
N PRO A 184 -11.80 -18.64 24.24
CA PRO A 184 -12.22 -18.41 22.88
C PRO A 184 -12.54 -19.72 22.14
N LEU A 185 -13.58 -19.67 21.31
CA LEU A 185 -13.91 -20.77 20.40
C LEU A 185 -12.75 -21.01 19.42
N GLN A 186 -12.27 -22.25 19.38
CA GLN A 186 -11.19 -22.64 18.48
C GLN A 186 -11.66 -22.59 17.01
N PRO A 187 -10.81 -22.12 16.07
CA PRO A 187 -11.16 -22.06 14.67
C PRO A 187 -11.38 -23.47 14.15
N ARG A 188 -12.57 -23.74 13.62
CA ARG A 188 -12.89 -25.03 12.98
C ARG A 188 -12.48 -25.00 11.52
N PRO A 189 -11.87 -26.06 10.98
CA PRO A 189 -11.60 -26.14 9.54
C PRO A 189 -12.93 -26.06 8.79
N SER A 190 -13.05 -25.03 7.93
CA SER A 190 -14.20 -24.79 7.08
C SER A 190 -14.33 -25.94 6.08
N GLY A 191 -15.11 -26.95 6.44
CA GLY A 191 -15.33 -28.13 5.59
C GLY A 191 -15.59 -29.43 6.34
N GLU A 192 -15.33 -29.51 7.65
CA GLU A 192 -15.68 -30.71 8.41
C GLU A 192 -17.18 -30.69 8.73
N PRO A 193 -17.98 -31.62 8.17
CA PRO A 193 -19.41 -31.69 8.43
C PRO A 193 -19.61 -31.80 9.94
N ARG A 194 -20.50 -30.97 10.50
CA ARG A 194 -20.90 -31.05 11.90
C ARG A 194 -21.29 -32.52 12.18
N PRO A 195 -20.66 -33.23 13.14
CA PRO A 195 -21.01 -34.61 13.43
C PRO A 195 -22.51 -34.64 13.76
N SER A 196 -23.26 -35.23 12.83
CA SER A 196 -24.71 -35.27 12.82
C SER A 196 -25.12 -36.41 13.75
N GLY A 197 -24.96 -36.18 15.05
CA GLY A 197 -25.41 -37.09 16.10
C GLY A 197 -26.90 -36.94 16.44
N GLU A 198 -27.72 -36.49 15.48
CA GLU A 198 -29.17 -36.39 15.66
C GLU A 198 -29.86 -37.16 14.52
N PRO A 199 -30.60 -38.24 14.83
CA PRO A 199 -31.13 -39.16 13.82
C PRO A 199 -32.31 -38.53 13.09
N ARG A 200 -32.21 -38.40 11.76
CA ARG A 200 -33.35 -38.13 10.87
C ARG A 200 -33.46 -39.19 9.77
N PRO A 201 -34.70 -39.46 9.30
CA PRO A 201 -35.03 -40.67 8.59
C PRO A 201 -34.49 -40.68 7.17
N SER A 202 -34.02 -41.86 6.77
CA SER A 202 -33.44 -42.20 5.48
C SER A 202 -34.45 -42.06 4.32
N GLY A 203 -34.23 -41.06 3.47
CA GLY A 203 -34.79 -40.97 2.12
C GLY A 203 -33.72 -41.36 1.09
N ARG A 204 -33.93 -42.52 0.46
CA ARG A 204 -33.09 -43.19 -0.52
C ARG A 204 -33.29 -42.57 -1.91
N SER A 205 -32.22 -42.18 -2.61
CA SER A 205 -32.22 -42.19 -4.08
C SER A 205 -30.82 -42.42 -4.65
N GLN A 206 -30.72 -43.54 -5.36
CA GLN A 206 -29.67 -43.89 -6.30
C GLN A 206 -29.91 -43.17 -7.64
N GLY A 207 -28.84 -42.99 -8.43
CA GLY A 207 -28.91 -42.61 -9.84
C GLY A 207 -27.68 -41.79 -10.25
N ALA A 208 -26.62 -42.44 -10.73
CA ALA A 208 -26.35 -42.68 -12.16
C ALA A 208 -25.50 -41.54 -12.76
N GLY A 209 -24.29 -41.90 -13.20
CA GLY A 209 -23.25 -40.96 -13.63
C GLY A 209 -23.40 -40.46 -15.07
N GLN A 210 -22.65 -39.40 -15.39
CA GLN A 210 -22.23 -39.01 -16.74
C GLN A 210 -21.08 -37.96 -16.66
N PRO A 211 -20.31 -37.73 -17.74
CA PRO A 211 -18.88 -37.45 -17.67
C PRO A 211 -18.54 -35.96 -17.77
N GLN A 212 -17.36 -35.64 -17.25
CA GLN A 212 -16.74 -34.31 -17.29
C GLN A 212 -16.32 -33.93 -18.72
N GLY A 213 -17.05 -33.00 -19.33
CA GLY A 213 -16.63 -32.29 -20.53
C GLY A 213 -15.71 -31.11 -20.18
N ALA A 214 -14.41 -31.31 -20.31
CA ALA A 214 -13.38 -30.29 -20.13
C ALA A 214 -13.42 -29.26 -21.29
N GLY A 215 -14.15 -28.16 -21.08
CA GLY A 215 -14.08 -26.98 -21.93
C GLY A 215 -12.78 -26.21 -21.68
N GLN A 216 -11.73 -26.52 -22.44
CA GLN A 216 -10.50 -25.72 -22.46
C GLN A 216 -10.81 -24.29 -22.92
N PRO A 217 -10.37 -23.26 -22.18
CA PRO A 217 -10.50 -21.87 -22.61
C PRO A 217 -9.62 -21.63 -23.84
N ARG A 218 -10.25 -21.18 -24.93
CA ARG A 218 -9.58 -20.72 -26.16
C ARG A 218 -8.47 -19.71 -25.81
N PRO A 219 -7.22 -19.91 -26.26
CA PRO A 219 -6.14 -18.97 -26.04
C PRO A 219 -6.45 -17.69 -26.81
N THR A 220 -6.90 -16.66 -26.10
CA THR A 220 -6.94 -15.31 -26.64
C THR A 220 -5.53 -14.91 -27.03
N LEU A 221 -5.34 -14.58 -28.31
CA LEU A 221 -4.08 -14.08 -28.87
C LEU A 221 -3.63 -12.87 -28.02
N ARG A 222 -2.75 -13.14 -27.07
CA ARG A 222 -2.16 -12.14 -26.18
C ARG A 222 -1.43 -11.14 -27.08
N ARG A 223 -2.00 -9.93 -27.22
CA ARG A 223 -1.26 -8.76 -27.70
C ARG A 223 0.07 -8.70 -26.96
N ARG A 224 1.14 -9.08 -27.65
CA ARG A 224 2.55 -9.04 -27.21
C ARG A 224 3.03 -7.59 -27.23
N GLY A 225 2.21 -6.66 -26.74
CA GLY A 225 2.47 -5.23 -26.80
C GLY A 225 3.50 -4.81 -25.77
N ARG A 226 4.69 -4.43 -26.24
CA ARG A 226 5.68 -3.59 -25.53
C ARG A 226 6.09 -4.05 -24.12
N ARG A 227 5.96 -5.34 -23.78
CA ARG A 227 6.22 -5.87 -22.42
C ARG A 227 7.70 -5.86 -22.00
N GLY A 228 8.61 -5.55 -22.90
CA GLY A 228 10.05 -5.45 -22.61
C GLY A 228 10.66 -4.07 -22.83
N LEU A 229 9.94 -3.10 -23.42
CA LEU A 229 10.57 -1.85 -23.89
C LEU A 229 11.24 -1.09 -22.75
N TRP A 230 10.54 -0.85 -21.64
CA TRP A 230 11.08 -0.14 -20.48
C TRP A 230 12.26 -0.87 -19.82
N ARG A 231 12.27 -2.20 -19.88
CA ARG A 231 13.41 -2.99 -19.38
C ARG A 231 14.63 -2.78 -20.25
N TRP A 232 14.47 -2.82 -21.57
CA TRP A 232 15.56 -2.57 -22.51
C TRP A 232 16.07 -1.13 -22.45
N VAL A 233 15.18 -0.14 -22.27
CA VAL A 233 15.58 1.26 -22.03
C VAL A 233 16.45 1.37 -20.78
N ALA A 234 16.04 0.77 -19.66
CA ALA A 234 16.83 0.79 -18.44
C ALA A 234 18.19 0.08 -18.59
N VAL A 235 18.24 -1.04 -19.31
CA VAL A 235 19.50 -1.78 -19.57
C VAL A 235 20.44 -0.98 -20.46
N LEU A 236 19.96 -0.44 -21.57
CA LEU A 236 20.78 0.37 -22.49
C LEU A 236 21.30 1.62 -21.80
N ALA A 237 20.47 2.26 -20.97
CA ALA A 237 20.86 3.41 -20.19
C ALA A 237 21.91 3.08 -19.11
N ALA A 238 21.80 1.91 -18.46
CA ALA A 238 22.82 1.43 -17.54
C ALA A 238 24.16 1.14 -18.23
N VAL A 239 24.15 0.60 -19.45
CA VAL A 239 25.36 0.37 -20.25
C VAL A 239 26.00 1.70 -20.66
N ALA A 240 25.21 2.66 -21.15
CA ALA A 240 25.69 4.00 -21.49
C ALA A 240 26.32 4.70 -20.27
N LEU A 241 25.65 4.63 -19.12
CA LEU A 241 26.19 5.15 -17.87
C LEU A 241 27.51 4.49 -17.49
N GLY A 242 27.59 3.16 -17.55
CA GLY A 242 28.81 2.43 -17.24
C GLY A 242 29.99 2.80 -18.14
N LEU A 243 29.74 3.04 -19.43
CA LEU A 243 30.76 3.50 -20.37
C LEU A 243 31.24 4.92 -20.08
N GLY A 244 30.32 5.83 -19.73
CA GLY A 244 30.69 7.19 -19.31
C GLY A 244 31.59 7.19 -18.07
N ILE A 245 31.21 6.41 -17.05
CA ILE A 245 31.99 6.24 -15.81
C ILE A 245 33.38 5.70 -16.10
N TYR A 246 33.46 4.62 -16.89
CA TYR A 246 34.74 4.01 -17.26
C TYR A 246 35.66 5.00 -17.98
N GLY A 247 35.11 5.82 -18.89
CA GLY A 247 35.89 6.85 -19.59
C GLY A 247 36.44 7.92 -18.64
N THR A 248 35.62 8.39 -17.70
CA THR A 248 36.07 9.36 -16.68
C THR A 248 37.13 8.79 -15.75
N GLU A 249 36.97 7.56 -15.25
CA GLU A 249 38.00 6.93 -14.40
C GLU A 249 39.29 6.64 -15.17
N ALA A 250 39.19 6.26 -16.46
CA ALA A 250 40.35 6.01 -17.29
C ALA A 250 41.15 7.31 -17.54
N SER A 251 40.49 8.46 -17.67
CA SER A 251 41.19 9.74 -17.87
C SER A 251 42.03 10.20 -16.68
N ASP A 252 41.73 9.74 -15.46
CA ASP A 252 42.58 10.02 -14.29
C ASP A 252 43.97 9.36 -14.41
N SER A 253 44.11 8.37 -15.30
CA SER A 253 45.36 7.68 -15.61
C SER A 253 46.01 8.15 -16.91
N ASP A 254 45.50 9.22 -17.53
CA ASP A 254 46.06 9.73 -18.78
C ASP A 254 47.44 10.36 -18.53
N PRO A 255 48.49 9.95 -19.25
CA PRO A 255 49.83 10.47 -19.06
C PRO A 255 49.92 11.94 -19.46
N GLN A 256 50.49 12.75 -18.57
CA GLN A 256 50.90 14.11 -18.87
C GLN A 256 52.18 14.09 -19.72
N VAL A 257 52.22 14.88 -20.79
CA VAL A 257 53.35 14.98 -21.71
C VAL A 257 53.74 16.44 -21.95
N ASP A 258 55.03 16.66 -22.18
CA ASP A 258 55.55 17.96 -22.61
C ASP A 258 55.27 18.18 -24.10
N LEU A 259 54.80 19.38 -24.43
CA LEU A 259 54.42 19.79 -25.77
C LEU A 259 55.40 20.84 -26.28
N ILE A 260 55.94 20.63 -27.49
CA ILE A 260 56.74 21.64 -28.19
C ILE A 260 55.80 22.44 -29.09
N VAL A 261 55.64 23.73 -28.83
CA VAL A 261 54.78 24.60 -29.64
C VAL A 261 55.49 24.94 -30.94
N LEU A 262 54.95 24.47 -32.07
CA LEU A 262 55.50 24.72 -33.41
C LEU A 262 54.94 26.01 -34.03
N ASP A 263 53.65 26.25 -33.84
CA ASP A 263 52.95 27.43 -34.33
C ASP A 263 51.84 27.82 -33.35
N LYS A 264 51.75 29.11 -33.01
CA LYS A 264 50.76 29.66 -32.08
C LYS A 264 49.95 30.74 -32.76
N GLN A 265 48.66 30.48 -32.95
CA GLN A 265 47.72 31.44 -33.52
C GLN A 265 47.17 32.37 -32.44
N ARG A 266 46.74 33.57 -32.86
CA ARG A 266 46.18 34.60 -31.95
C ARG A 266 44.87 34.19 -31.25
N ASN A 267 44.18 33.18 -31.75
CA ASN A 267 42.93 32.65 -31.17
C ASN A 267 43.16 31.60 -30.06
N GLY A 268 44.43 31.34 -29.68
CA GLY A 268 44.79 30.32 -28.70
C GLY A 268 44.90 28.91 -29.26
N SER A 269 44.66 28.71 -30.56
CA SER A 269 44.97 27.43 -31.22
C SER A 269 46.45 27.35 -31.56
N CYS A 270 47.02 26.17 -31.38
CA CYS A 270 48.42 25.88 -31.58
C CYS A 270 48.59 24.59 -32.38
N THR A 271 49.70 24.48 -33.09
CA THR A 271 50.20 23.19 -33.57
C THR A 271 51.36 22.78 -32.69
N VAL A 272 51.28 21.61 -32.08
CA VAL A 272 52.30 21.10 -31.15
C VAL A 272 52.92 19.81 -31.66
N ALA A 273 54.16 19.55 -31.25
CA ALA A 273 54.81 18.26 -31.38
C ALA A 273 55.00 17.63 -30.00
N TRP A 274 54.74 16.33 -29.88
CA TRP A 274 54.93 15.57 -28.64
C TRP A 274 55.44 14.16 -28.94
N HIS A 275 55.97 13.48 -27.92
CA HIS A 275 56.23 12.05 -27.98
C HIS A 275 55.05 11.29 -27.39
N ASP A 276 54.45 10.40 -28.18
CA ASP A 276 53.34 9.58 -27.71
C ASP A 276 53.86 8.59 -26.65
N PRO A 277 53.29 8.60 -25.43
CA PRO A 277 53.78 7.78 -24.32
C PRO A 277 53.52 6.28 -24.50
N PHE A 278 52.69 5.88 -25.46
CA PHE A 278 52.32 4.48 -25.69
C PHE A 278 53.21 3.79 -26.73
N ASP A 279 53.69 4.51 -27.73
CA ASP A 279 54.51 3.96 -28.82
C ASP A 279 55.87 4.67 -29.02
N GLY A 280 56.12 5.77 -28.31
CA GLY A 280 57.34 6.59 -28.39
C GLY A 280 57.46 7.44 -29.66
N THR A 281 56.50 7.33 -30.58
CA THR A 281 56.54 8.06 -31.85
C THR A 281 56.35 9.54 -31.63
N ARG A 282 57.11 10.35 -32.37
CA ARG A 282 56.91 11.80 -32.37
C ARG A 282 55.70 12.12 -33.24
N ARG A 283 54.69 12.75 -32.66
CA ARG A 283 53.45 13.16 -33.33
C ARG A 283 53.36 14.67 -33.40
N THR A 284 52.55 15.16 -34.33
CA THR A 284 52.22 16.58 -34.50
C THR A 284 50.74 16.74 -34.74
N GLY A 285 50.13 17.77 -34.16
CA GLY A 285 48.68 17.93 -34.22
C GLY A 285 48.19 19.25 -33.62
N PRO A 286 46.88 19.55 -33.80
CA PRO A 286 46.26 20.74 -33.24
C PRO A 286 46.11 20.62 -31.71
N TYR A 287 46.25 21.75 -31.01
CA TYR A 287 46.12 21.87 -29.56
C TYR A 287 45.57 23.26 -29.17
N ARG A 288 44.98 23.39 -27.98
CA ARG A 288 44.50 24.66 -27.41
C ARG A 288 45.49 25.09 -26.32
N CYS A 289 46.40 25.99 -26.66
CA CYS A 289 47.40 26.48 -25.70
C CYS A 289 46.73 27.28 -24.57
N THR A 290 47.29 27.18 -23.38
CA THR A 290 46.89 28.01 -22.24
C THR A 290 47.23 29.49 -22.52
N GLN A 291 46.30 30.41 -22.26
CA GLN A 291 46.49 31.83 -22.60
C GLN A 291 47.49 32.54 -21.66
N ASP A 292 47.64 32.05 -20.44
CA ASP A 292 48.47 32.63 -19.37
C ASP A 292 49.76 31.84 -19.12
N LEU A 293 50.50 31.49 -20.18
CA LEU A 293 51.81 30.87 -20.01
C LEU A 293 52.82 31.87 -19.44
N ASP A 294 53.60 31.41 -18.46
CA ASP A 294 54.77 32.13 -17.96
C ASP A 294 55.69 32.47 -19.16
N PRO A 295 56.10 33.73 -19.36
CA PRO A 295 56.99 34.13 -20.45
C PRO A 295 58.31 33.33 -20.49
N SER A 296 58.70 32.70 -19.38
CA SER A 296 59.89 31.83 -19.31
C SER A 296 59.69 30.45 -19.98
N LEU A 297 58.45 30.06 -20.29
CA LEU A 297 58.10 28.81 -20.98
C LEU A 297 57.82 29.01 -22.48
N ASP A 298 58.34 30.09 -23.07
CA ASP A 298 58.08 30.41 -24.48
C ASP A 298 58.53 29.26 -25.40
N GLY A 299 57.57 28.67 -26.13
CA GLY A 299 57.78 27.51 -27.01
C GLY A 299 57.42 26.13 -26.42
N TRP A 300 57.00 26.04 -25.15
CA TRP A 300 56.59 24.79 -24.52
C TRP A 300 55.23 24.93 -23.81
N ASP A 301 54.49 23.82 -23.74
CA ASP A 301 53.24 23.69 -22.99
C ASP A 301 53.15 22.27 -22.40
N THR A 302 52.15 21.99 -21.57
CA THR A 302 51.87 20.63 -21.07
C THR A 302 50.44 20.24 -21.43
N GLY A 303 50.24 18.96 -21.76
CA GLY A 303 48.93 18.40 -22.03
C GLY A 303 48.83 16.95 -21.61
N PHE A 304 47.65 16.38 -21.75
CA PHE A 304 47.37 14.98 -21.44
C PHE A 304 47.07 14.22 -22.72
N VAL A 305 47.50 12.96 -22.77
CA VAL A 305 47.24 12.07 -23.92
C VAL A 305 46.21 11.02 -23.52
N VAL A 306 45.10 10.96 -24.26
CA VAL A 306 44.02 10.00 -23.97
C VAL A 306 44.53 8.56 -24.05
N SER A 307 44.31 7.78 -22.99
CA SER A 307 44.81 6.40 -22.88
C SER A 307 43.84 5.30 -23.35
N TYR A 308 42.57 5.66 -23.59
CA TYR A 308 41.48 4.71 -23.78
C TYR A 308 40.63 4.99 -25.03
N GLY A 309 39.82 3.99 -25.40
CA GLY A 309 38.80 4.12 -26.43
C GLY A 309 39.35 4.38 -27.84
N PRO A 310 38.48 4.82 -28.77
CA PRO A 310 38.87 5.13 -30.14
C PRO A 310 39.69 6.43 -30.28
N TRP A 311 39.80 7.23 -29.21
CA TRP A 311 40.56 8.49 -29.16
C TRP A 311 41.95 8.33 -28.57
N LYS A 312 42.42 7.09 -28.37
CA LYS A 312 43.73 6.83 -27.78
C LYS A 312 44.84 7.53 -28.58
N GLY A 313 45.62 8.38 -27.90
CA GLY A 313 46.66 9.20 -28.51
C GLY A 313 46.25 10.63 -28.85
N ASP A 314 44.95 10.98 -28.70
CA ASP A 314 44.49 12.36 -28.82
C ASP A 314 44.99 13.21 -27.64
N LEU A 315 45.15 14.51 -27.88
CA LEU A 315 45.70 15.46 -26.92
C LEU A 315 44.60 16.38 -26.37
N TYR A 316 44.67 16.66 -25.08
CA TYR A 316 43.81 17.66 -24.44
C TYR A 316 44.52 18.44 -23.34
N ASN A 317 44.02 19.64 -23.05
CA ASN A 317 44.58 20.52 -22.04
C ASN A 317 43.94 20.30 -20.64
N ALA A 318 44.41 21.01 -19.62
CA ALA A 318 43.87 20.91 -18.27
C ALA A 318 42.38 21.32 -18.15
N GLU A 319 41.86 22.03 -19.14
CA GLU A 319 40.45 22.45 -19.25
C GLU A 319 39.61 21.45 -20.07
N TRP A 320 40.17 20.28 -20.42
CA TRP A 320 39.54 19.23 -21.22
C TRP A 320 39.26 19.61 -22.69
N GLU A 321 39.90 20.65 -23.19
CA GLU A 321 39.81 21.04 -24.60
C GLU A 321 40.85 20.29 -25.45
N GLY A 322 40.46 19.85 -26.65
CA GLY A 322 41.36 19.24 -27.64
C GLY A 322 40.96 17.83 -28.09
N THR A 323 40.16 17.12 -27.29
CA THR A 323 39.61 15.80 -27.64
C THR A 323 38.09 15.76 -27.47
N PRO A 324 37.34 15.07 -28.35
CA PRO A 324 35.92 14.82 -28.13
C PRO A 324 35.66 13.78 -27.02
N ALA A 325 36.69 13.06 -26.52
CA ALA A 325 36.52 11.99 -25.54
C ALA A 325 35.80 12.47 -24.26
N GLY A 326 36.19 13.62 -23.72
CA GLY A 326 35.57 14.21 -22.52
C GLY A 326 34.07 14.47 -22.73
N THR A 327 33.71 15.18 -23.80
CA THR A 327 32.30 15.48 -24.14
C THR A 327 31.49 14.19 -24.36
N VAL A 328 32.06 13.18 -25.01
CA VAL A 328 31.35 11.91 -25.25
C VAL A 328 31.11 11.16 -23.94
N ASN A 329 32.10 11.11 -23.04
CA ASN A 329 31.95 10.48 -21.73
C ASN A 329 30.86 11.18 -20.90
N GLU A 330 30.85 12.52 -20.88
CA GLU A 330 29.82 13.31 -20.22
C GLU A 330 28.42 13.03 -20.77
N VAL A 331 28.28 13.03 -22.10
CA VAL A 331 26.99 12.75 -22.77
C VAL A 331 26.52 11.31 -22.48
N LEU A 332 27.43 10.34 -22.47
CA LEU A 332 27.11 8.95 -22.13
C LEU A 332 26.70 8.79 -20.66
N GLY A 333 27.42 9.44 -19.74
CA GLY A 333 27.11 9.43 -18.31
C GLY A 333 25.74 10.07 -18.03
N LEU A 334 25.55 11.32 -18.46
CA LEU A 334 24.31 12.07 -18.26
C LEU A 334 23.12 11.42 -18.99
N GLY A 335 23.32 11.00 -20.24
CA GLY A 335 22.31 10.29 -21.03
C GLY A 335 21.93 8.95 -20.40
N GLY A 336 22.89 8.24 -19.82
CA GLY A 336 22.66 7.01 -19.07
C GLY A 336 21.80 7.21 -17.82
N VAL A 337 22.00 8.29 -17.06
CA VAL A 337 21.11 8.62 -15.91
C VAL A 337 19.71 8.93 -16.35
N LEU A 338 19.56 9.82 -17.33
CA LEU A 338 18.25 10.24 -17.82
C LEU A 338 17.49 9.03 -18.38
N GLY A 339 18.17 8.18 -19.15
CA GLY A 339 17.61 6.94 -19.65
C GLY A 339 17.22 5.95 -18.55
N LEU A 340 18.01 5.83 -17.47
CA LEU A 340 17.70 4.98 -16.32
C LEU A 340 16.46 5.50 -15.58
N LEU A 341 16.39 6.81 -15.33
CA LEU A 341 15.22 7.44 -14.72
C LEU A 341 13.97 7.20 -15.57
N VAL A 342 14.04 7.45 -16.88
CA VAL A 342 12.92 7.22 -17.81
C VAL A 342 12.53 5.74 -17.85
N GLY A 343 13.49 4.82 -17.91
CA GLY A 343 13.26 3.38 -17.90
C GLY A 343 12.59 2.89 -16.61
N LEU A 344 13.06 3.36 -15.46
CA LEU A 344 12.54 3.01 -14.14
C LEU A 344 11.17 3.62 -13.87
N VAL A 345 10.97 4.90 -14.19
CA VAL A 345 9.67 5.59 -14.05
C VAL A 345 8.66 5.00 -15.03
N GLY A 346 9.02 4.86 -16.31
CA GLY A 346 8.16 4.25 -17.32
C GLY A 346 7.81 2.80 -16.99
N GLY A 347 8.77 2.02 -16.51
CA GLY A 347 8.57 0.65 -16.00
C GLY A 347 7.67 0.60 -14.77
N GLY A 348 7.89 1.51 -13.82
CA GLY A 348 7.10 1.66 -12.60
C GLY A 348 5.65 2.02 -12.88
N VAL A 349 5.41 3.04 -13.73
CA VAL A 349 4.07 3.44 -14.17
C VAL A 349 3.38 2.32 -14.95
N ALA A 350 4.08 1.67 -15.88
CA ALA A 350 3.52 0.56 -16.65
C ALA A 350 3.19 -0.67 -15.78
N TRP A 351 3.96 -0.90 -14.73
CA TRP A 351 3.69 -1.94 -13.74
C TRP A 351 2.53 -1.56 -12.81
N TRP A 352 2.46 -0.30 -12.39
CA TRP A 352 1.43 0.20 -11.50
C TRP A 352 0.06 0.29 -12.17
N ARG A 353 0.00 0.72 -13.44
CA ARG A 353 -1.23 0.64 -14.28
C ARG A 353 -1.77 -0.78 -14.45
N ARG A 354 -0.93 -1.80 -14.24
CA ARG A 354 -1.32 -3.22 -14.30
C ARG A 354 -1.71 -3.79 -12.96
N ARG A 355 -1.55 -3.03 -11.86
CA ARG A 355 -2.17 -3.42 -10.60
C ARG A 355 -3.68 -3.22 -10.75
N PRO A 356 -4.51 -4.22 -10.43
CA PRO A 356 -5.88 -3.90 -10.06
C PRO A 356 -5.77 -2.97 -8.86
N ALA A 357 -6.12 -1.70 -9.05
CA ALA A 357 -6.30 -0.79 -7.94
C ALA A 357 -7.25 -1.48 -6.95
N ALA A 358 -6.94 -1.44 -5.64
CA ALA A 358 -7.99 -1.71 -4.66
C ALA A 358 -9.15 -0.77 -5.04
N PRO A 359 -10.35 -1.31 -5.29
CA PRO A 359 -11.41 -0.56 -5.94
C PRO A 359 -11.85 0.58 -5.01
N ILE A 360 -11.29 1.76 -5.22
CA ILE A 360 -12.00 3.00 -4.96
C ILE A 360 -12.91 3.19 -6.17
N PRO A 361 -14.21 3.47 -5.99
CA PRO A 361 -15.15 3.71 -7.08
C PRO A 361 -14.64 4.75 -8.08
N HIS A 362 -14.02 4.32 -9.18
CA HIS A 362 -13.64 5.18 -10.28
C HIS A 362 -14.74 5.14 -11.35
N ALA A 363 -15.55 6.18 -11.43
CA ALA A 363 -16.42 6.38 -12.58
C ALA A 363 -15.55 6.52 -13.84
N HIS A 364 -15.56 5.52 -14.72
CA HIS A 364 -15.14 5.74 -16.10
C HIS A 364 -16.28 6.48 -16.81
N ALA A 365 -15.94 7.59 -17.45
CA ALA A 365 -16.84 8.27 -18.38
C ALA A 365 -17.02 7.35 -19.60
N GLY A 366 -18.02 6.48 -19.53
CA GLY A 366 -18.51 5.73 -20.67
C GLY A 366 -19.34 6.69 -21.52
N THR A 367 -18.81 7.03 -22.69
CA THR A 367 -19.54 7.61 -23.81
C THR A 367 -20.73 6.68 -24.09
N SER A 368 -21.92 7.15 -23.76
CA SER A 368 -23.17 6.48 -24.09
C SER A 368 -23.46 6.71 -25.57
N ASP A 369 -22.98 5.81 -26.42
CA ASP A 369 -23.57 5.62 -27.75
C ASP A 369 -24.81 4.75 -27.60
N SER A 370 -25.92 5.43 -27.36
CA SER A 370 -27.26 4.91 -27.52
C SER A 370 -27.64 5.01 -29.00
N ALA A 371 -27.71 3.88 -29.71
CA ALA A 371 -28.53 3.75 -30.90
C ALA A 371 -28.84 2.28 -31.18
N GLY A 372 -30.12 1.93 -31.16
CA GLY A 372 -30.63 0.82 -31.97
C GLY A 372 -31.36 -0.29 -31.24
N THR A 373 -32.69 -0.19 -31.33
CA THR A 373 -33.58 -1.30 -31.71
C THR A 373 -34.16 -2.14 -30.57
N SER A 374 -35.28 -1.60 -30.07
CA SER A 374 -36.47 -2.37 -29.72
C SER A 374 -36.88 -3.32 -30.84
N ASP A 375 -37.02 -4.62 -30.55
CA ASP A 375 -38.09 -5.44 -31.11
C ASP A 375 -38.34 -6.76 -30.34
N SER A 376 -39.63 -6.98 -30.08
CA SER A 376 -40.39 -8.24 -30.00
C SER A 376 -39.95 -9.41 -29.09
N ALA A 377 -40.81 -9.65 -28.10
CA ALA A 377 -41.60 -10.88 -27.89
C ALA A 377 -40.92 -12.23 -27.61
N GLY A 378 -41.29 -12.79 -26.45
CA GLY A 378 -41.61 -14.22 -26.29
C GLY A 378 -40.45 -15.12 -25.88
N THR A 379 -40.46 -15.58 -24.62
CA THR A 379 -40.73 -17.00 -24.24
C THR A 379 -40.46 -17.14 -22.75
N SER A 380 -41.51 -17.48 -22.00
CA SER A 380 -41.44 -17.99 -20.63
C SER A 380 -40.61 -19.28 -20.58
N ALA A 381 -39.58 -19.33 -19.73
CA ALA A 381 -38.95 -20.59 -19.33
C ALA A 381 -38.60 -20.54 -17.84
N VAL A 382 -39.35 -21.35 -17.11
CA VAL A 382 -39.22 -21.66 -15.68
C VAL A 382 -37.84 -22.23 -15.40
N SER A 383 -37.07 -21.57 -14.53
CA SER A 383 -35.78 -22.07 -14.04
C SER A 383 -35.91 -22.43 -12.56
N LEU A 384 -36.32 -23.67 -12.30
CA LEU A 384 -36.40 -24.31 -11.00
C LEU A 384 -35.07 -25.04 -10.72
N SER A 385 -34.06 -24.28 -10.30
CA SER A 385 -32.85 -24.83 -9.65
C SER A 385 -32.91 -24.50 -8.16
N LYS A 386 -33.58 -25.37 -7.39
CA LYS A 386 -33.67 -25.27 -5.93
C LYS A 386 -32.46 -25.94 -5.30
N SER A 387 -31.36 -25.20 -5.16
CA SER A 387 -30.34 -25.51 -4.15
C SER A 387 -30.97 -25.42 -2.76
N PRO A 388 -30.62 -26.27 -1.79
CA PRO A 388 -31.09 -26.09 -0.42
C PRO A 388 -30.55 -24.74 0.06
N PRO A 389 -31.41 -23.79 0.51
CA PRO A 389 -30.91 -22.53 1.03
C PRO A 389 -30.13 -22.84 2.31
N ALA A 390 -28.81 -22.61 2.28
CA ALA A 390 -28.07 -22.37 3.50
C ALA A 390 -28.86 -21.30 4.25
N LYS A 391 -29.43 -21.67 5.40
CA LYS A 391 -30.34 -20.82 6.18
C LYS A 391 -29.61 -19.48 6.39
N PRO A 392 -30.05 -18.40 5.75
CA PRO A 392 -29.15 -17.28 5.49
C PRO A 392 -28.92 -16.54 6.79
N ALA A 393 -27.66 -16.24 7.10
CA ALA A 393 -27.29 -15.40 8.24
C ALA A 393 -28.00 -14.04 8.24
N ALA A 394 -28.50 -13.59 7.07
CA ALA A 394 -29.40 -12.45 6.95
C ALA A 394 -30.63 -12.52 7.87
N SER A 395 -31.15 -13.73 8.14
CA SER A 395 -32.27 -13.93 9.06
C SER A 395 -31.92 -13.70 10.54
N ALA A 396 -30.63 -13.75 10.89
CA ALA A 396 -30.14 -13.49 12.24
C ALA A 396 -29.91 -11.99 12.50
N LEU A 397 -29.86 -11.17 11.44
CA LEU A 397 -29.71 -9.72 11.49
C LEU A 397 -31.08 -9.04 11.52
N ARG A 398 -31.83 -9.22 12.60
CA ARG A 398 -33.10 -8.49 12.80
C ARG A 398 -32.84 -7.11 13.38
N TYR A 399 -33.67 -6.14 12.99
CA TYR A 399 -33.57 -4.75 13.46
C TYR A 399 -33.46 -4.66 14.98
N ALA A 400 -34.39 -5.26 15.74
CA ALA A 400 -34.42 -5.18 17.20
C ALA A 400 -33.14 -5.72 17.84
N ARG A 401 -32.56 -6.75 17.24
CA ARG A 401 -31.33 -7.37 17.74
C ARG A 401 -30.11 -6.48 17.51
N LEU A 402 -29.98 -5.96 16.29
CA LEU A 402 -28.87 -5.05 15.96
C LEU A 402 -29.00 -3.75 16.75
N ALA A 403 -30.21 -3.23 16.93
CA ALA A 403 -30.50 -2.07 17.77
C ALA A 403 -30.02 -2.30 19.22
N ALA A 404 -30.43 -3.41 19.84
CA ALA A 404 -30.00 -3.76 21.19
C ALA A 404 -28.47 -3.96 21.29
N MET A 405 -27.82 -4.48 20.25
CA MET A 405 -26.36 -4.58 20.18
C MET A 405 -25.71 -3.20 20.14
N ALA A 406 -26.23 -2.29 19.31
CA ALA A 406 -25.71 -0.94 19.15
C ALA A 406 -25.87 -0.11 20.42
N GLU A 407 -26.96 -0.28 21.16
CA GLU A 407 -27.21 0.37 22.45
C GLU A 407 -26.26 -0.10 23.57
N ARG A 408 -25.83 -1.37 23.51
CA ARG A 408 -24.87 -1.92 24.48
C ARG A 408 -23.44 -1.48 24.24
N ASP A 409 -23.10 -0.97 23.06
CA ASP A 409 -21.75 -0.56 22.73
C ASP A 409 -21.44 0.81 23.35
N PRO A 410 -20.65 0.87 24.46
CA PRO A 410 -20.43 2.10 25.23
C PRO A 410 -19.66 3.17 24.43
N LEU A 411 -19.11 2.81 23.27
CA LEU A 411 -18.28 3.68 22.44
C LEU A 411 -19.10 4.73 21.64
N VAL A 412 -20.44 4.59 21.58
CA VAL A 412 -21.32 5.50 20.84
C VAL A 412 -21.60 6.82 21.60
N GLN A 413 -21.12 6.98 22.84
CA GLN A 413 -21.13 8.29 23.52
C GLN A 413 -20.07 9.22 22.92
N THR A 414 -20.35 9.72 21.72
CA THR A 414 -19.45 10.56 20.96
C THR A 414 -19.40 11.96 21.57
N ARG A 415 -18.17 12.43 21.87
CA ARG A 415 -17.95 13.88 22.00
C ARG A 415 -18.37 14.52 20.69
N THR A 416 -19.16 15.58 20.76
CA THR A 416 -19.64 16.31 19.57
C THR A 416 -18.43 16.85 18.80
N ALA A 417 -18.15 16.23 17.66
CA ALA A 417 -17.22 16.79 16.71
C ALA A 417 -17.76 18.14 16.24
N ARG A 418 -16.86 19.09 15.93
CA ARG A 418 -17.27 20.28 15.17
C ARG A 418 -17.99 19.81 13.90
N PRO A 419 -19.24 20.23 13.66
CA PRO A 419 -20.00 19.80 12.50
C PRO A 419 -19.20 20.05 11.22
N GLU A 420 -19.19 19.06 10.31
CA GLU A 420 -18.64 19.29 8.99
C GLU A 420 -19.50 20.33 8.24
N PRO A 421 -18.90 21.23 7.43
CA PRO A 421 -19.67 22.15 6.63
C PRO A 421 -20.66 21.42 5.71
N ASP A 422 -21.90 21.91 5.60
CA ASP A 422 -22.89 21.33 4.69
C ASP A 422 -22.42 21.43 3.24
N ILE A 423 -22.26 20.27 2.59
CA ILE A 423 -21.82 20.14 1.20
C ILE A 423 -22.74 20.88 0.22
N ARG A 424 -23.98 21.20 0.59
CA ARG A 424 -24.89 22.01 -0.24
C ARG A 424 -24.45 23.47 -0.31
N ARG A 425 -23.81 23.98 0.74
CA ARG A 425 -23.41 25.39 0.89
C ARG A 425 -21.95 25.64 0.55
N VAL A 426 -21.10 24.61 0.65
CA VAL A 426 -19.67 24.73 0.38
C VAL A 426 -19.21 23.79 -0.73
N PRO A 427 -18.12 24.13 -1.44
CA PRO A 427 -17.50 23.17 -2.35
C PRO A 427 -16.88 21.99 -1.57
N TRP A 428 -16.79 20.83 -2.21
CA TRP A 428 -16.37 19.57 -1.57
C TRP A 428 -15.00 19.64 -0.87
N TRP A 429 -14.05 20.44 -1.39
CA TRP A 429 -12.72 20.57 -0.81
C TRP A 429 -12.70 21.29 0.55
N ARG A 430 -13.80 21.98 0.92
CA ARG A 430 -13.99 22.54 2.26
C ARG A 430 -14.51 21.53 3.28
N VAL A 431 -15.12 20.44 2.81
CA VAL A 431 -15.52 19.31 3.68
C VAL A 431 -14.30 18.47 3.99
N ARG A 432 -13.99 18.31 5.28
CA ARG A 432 -12.73 17.73 5.73
C ARG A 432 -12.62 16.25 5.34
N ALA A 433 -13.67 15.46 5.55
CA ALA A 433 -13.69 14.05 5.16
C ALA A 433 -13.51 13.84 3.66
N LEU A 434 -14.24 14.57 2.80
CA LEU A 434 -14.06 14.49 1.34
C LEU A 434 -12.66 14.93 0.90
N ARG A 435 -12.11 15.98 1.53
CA ARG A 435 -10.73 16.40 1.27
C ARG A 435 -9.73 15.27 1.59
N ARG A 436 -9.85 14.61 2.75
CA ARG A 436 -9.00 13.46 3.11
C ARG A 436 -9.19 12.29 2.15
N ALA A 437 -10.44 11.93 1.85
CA ALA A 437 -10.77 10.83 0.92
C ALA A 437 -10.19 11.06 -0.49
N SER A 438 -10.10 12.33 -0.92
CA SER A 438 -9.49 12.67 -2.21
C SER A 438 -7.96 12.56 -2.25
N GLY A 439 -7.28 12.54 -1.10
CA GLY A 439 -5.81 12.64 -1.04
C GLY A 439 -5.26 14.05 -1.33
N LEU A 440 -6.10 15.08 -1.30
CA LEU A 440 -5.67 16.47 -1.51
C LEU A 440 -4.66 16.96 -0.44
N PRO A 441 -4.76 16.62 0.86
CA PRO A 441 -3.78 17.03 1.86
C PRO A 441 -2.36 16.59 1.53
N GLU A 442 -2.20 15.36 1.02
CA GLU A 442 -0.91 14.80 0.61
C GLU A 442 -0.29 15.58 -0.56
N VAL A 443 -1.13 16.02 -1.51
CA VAL A 443 -0.70 16.87 -2.62
C VAL A 443 -0.29 18.25 -2.13
N LEU A 444 -1.08 18.87 -1.24
CA LEU A 444 -0.76 20.19 -0.70
C LEU A 444 0.50 20.18 0.17
N LEU A 445 0.68 19.14 0.99
CA LEU A 445 1.90 18.92 1.77
C LEU A 445 3.11 18.73 0.85
N GLY A 446 2.97 17.91 -0.20
CA GLY A 446 4.01 17.71 -1.20
C GLY A 446 4.38 19.00 -1.94
N ALA A 447 3.38 19.78 -2.37
CA ALA A 447 3.59 21.07 -3.03
C ALA A 447 4.26 22.09 -2.09
N GLY A 448 3.83 22.15 -0.82
CA GLY A 448 4.48 22.98 0.19
C GLY A 448 5.93 22.58 0.46
N ALA A 449 6.21 21.27 0.50
CA ALA A 449 7.58 20.77 0.61
C ALA A 449 8.42 21.10 -0.65
N CYS A 450 7.85 21.03 -1.86
CA CYS A 450 8.51 21.46 -3.09
C CYS A 450 8.86 22.95 -3.04
N ALA A 451 7.92 23.80 -2.63
CA ALA A 451 8.13 25.24 -2.52
C ALA A 451 9.18 25.58 -1.45
N GLY A 452 9.15 24.91 -0.30
CA GLY A 452 10.16 25.05 0.75
C GLY A 452 11.55 24.65 0.26
N MET A 453 11.66 23.53 -0.47
CA MET A 453 12.91 23.10 -1.08
C MET A 453 13.41 24.11 -2.13
N ALA A 454 12.53 24.63 -2.98
CA ALA A 454 12.89 25.65 -3.96
C ALA A 454 13.39 26.93 -3.27
N ALA A 455 12.75 27.36 -2.16
CA ALA A 455 13.20 28.50 -1.38
C ALA A 455 14.57 28.26 -0.74
N VAL A 456 14.84 27.06 -0.22
CA VAL A 456 16.17 26.68 0.30
C VAL A 456 17.23 26.71 -0.80
N ILE A 457 16.90 26.23 -2.01
CA ILE A 457 17.80 26.28 -3.16
C ILE A 457 18.09 27.72 -3.58
N LEU A 458 17.08 28.60 -3.57
CA LEU A 458 17.23 30.00 -4.00
C LEU A 458 17.87 30.92 -2.96
N ALA A 459 17.73 30.62 -1.66
CA ALA A 459 18.20 31.47 -0.56
C ALA A 459 19.39 30.89 0.22
N GLY A 460 19.80 29.66 -0.09
CA GLY A 460 20.92 29.01 0.59
C GLY A 460 22.24 29.73 0.29
N PRO A 461 23.12 29.94 1.29
CA PRO A 461 24.43 30.53 1.05
C PRO A 461 25.22 29.67 0.06
N ASP A 462 25.98 30.32 -0.82
CA ASP A 462 26.88 29.67 -1.77
C ASP A 462 27.75 28.64 -1.02
N GLY A 463 27.45 27.35 -1.21
CA GLY A 463 28.11 26.25 -0.50
C GLY A 463 27.22 25.36 0.37
N PHE A 464 25.94 25.71 0.63
CA PHE A 464 25.01 24.79 1.28
C PHE A 464 24.51 23.72 0.29
N ALA A 465 25.34 22.68 0.12
CA ALA A 465 25.05 21.38 -0.48
C ALA A 465 23.99 21.38 -1.60
N GLU A 466 24.27 22.12 -2.68
CA GLU A 466 23.45 22.25 -3.90
C GLU A 466 22.96 20.90 -4.45
N ILE A 467 23.74 19.83 -4.24
CA ILE A 467 23.41 18.47 -4.69
C ILE A 467 22.45 17.76 -3.71
N GLN A 468 22.60 17.93 -2.38
CA GLN A 468 21.67 17.35 -1.40
C GLN A 468 20.27 17.96 -1.51
N SER A 469 20.21 19.29 -1.68
CA SER A 469 18.96 20.01 -1.90
C SER A 469 18.31 19.61 -3.23
N SER A 470 19.10 19.37 -4.27
CA SER A 470 18.62 18.86 -5.56
C SER A 470 18.03 17.44 -5.45
N VAL A 471 18.72 16.50 -4.80
CA VAL A 471 18.21 15.11 -4.64
C VAL A 471 16.96 15.07 -3.78
N MET A 472 16.95 15.78 -2.66
CA MET A 472 15.75 15.89 -1.82
C MET A 472 14.62 16.56 -2.60
N GLY A 473 14.92 17.58 -3.40
CA GLY A 473 14.00 18.22 -4.33
C GLY A 473 13.38 17.24 -5.32
N VAL A 474 14.18 16.38 -5.96
CA VAL A 474 13.69 15.34 -6.89
C VAL A 474 12.78 14.32 -6.20
N LEU A 475 13.16 13.85 -5.00
CA LEU A 475 12.33 12.89 -4.24
C LEU A 475 11.00 13.51 -3.80
N VAL A 476 11.04 14.74 -3.28
CA VAL A 476 9.85 15.49 -2.87
C VAL A 476 8.96 15.78 -4.08
N LEU A 477 9.54 16.18 -5.22
CA LEU A 477 8.82 16.39 -6.48
C LEU A 477 8.19 15.08 -6.97
N GLY A 478 8.94 13.98 -7.00
CA GLY A 478 8.43 12.67 -7.41
C GLY A 478 7.27 12.18 -6.54
N GLY A 479 7.38 12.33 -5.21
CA GLY A 479 6.29 12.02 -4.28
C GLY A 479 5.06 12.92 -4.48
N THR A 480 5.28 14.20 -4.77
CA THR A 480 4.22 15.17 -5.07
C THR A 480 3.52 14.85 -6.38
N LEU A 481 4.25 14.50 -7.43
CA LEU A 481 3.71 14.07 -8.72
C LEU A 481 2.92 12.77 -8.59
N ALA A 482 3.42 11.79 -7.83
CA ALA A 482 2.71 10.53 -7.58
C ALA A 482 1.40 10.75 -6.80
N SER A 483 1.43 11.60 -5.77
CA SER A 483 0.24 11.99 -5.01
C SER A 483 -0.74 12.79 -5.87
N GLY A 484 -0.24 13.73 -6.68
CA GLY A 484 -1.02 14.52 -7.62
C GLY A 484 -1.71 13.64 -8.67
N TYR A 485 -1.00 12.66 -9.21
CA TYR A 485 -1.58 11.68 -10.13
C TYR A 485 -2.70 10.86 -9.47
N ARG A 486 -2.51 10.37 -8.23
CA ARG A 486 -3.55 9.64 -7.48
C ARG A 486 -4.77 10.51 -7.18
N PHE A 487 -4.53 11.76 -6.78
CA PHE A 487 -5.58 12.75 -6.58
C PHE A 487 -6.37 12.98 -7.86
N LEU A 488 -5.70 13.21 -9.00
CA LEU A 488 -6.36 13.50 -10.28
C LEU A 488 -7.11 12.29 -10.85
N THR A 489 -6.52 11.10 -10.79
CA THR A 489 -7.09 9.90 -11.43
C THR A 489 -8.15 9.20 -10.59
N GLY A 490 -8.08 9.31 -9.26
CA GLY A 490 -8.99 8.58 -8.39
C GLY A 490 -9.66 9.41 -7.32
N GLY A 491 -8.88 10.22 -6.60
CA GLY A 491 -9.36 10.93 -5.42
C GLY A 491 -10.38 12.03 -5.72
N ARG A 492 -10.08 12.92 -6.67
CA ARG A 492 -10.98 14.01 -7.10
C ARG A 492 -12.25 13.47 -7.74
N PRO A 493 -12.23 12.52 -8.70
CA PRO A 493 -13.45 11.94 -9.24
C PRO A 493 -14.34 11.33 -8.16
N ALA A 494 -13.76 10.54 -7.24
CA ALA A 494 -14.51 9.93 -6.14
C ALA A 494 -15.16 11.00 -5.24
N ALA A 495 -14.41 12.03 -4.84
CA ALA A 495 -14.94 13.11 -4.01
C ALA A 495 -16.04 13.93 -4.71
N VAL A 496 -15.93 14.13 -6.03
CA VAL A 496 -16.97 14.81 -6.82
C VAL A 496 -18.24 13.97 -6.92
N VAL A 497 -18.11 12.65 -7.16
CA VAL A 497 -19.25 11.73 -7.20
C VAL A 497 -19.94 11.69 -5.83
N LEU A 498 -19.18 11.55 -4.74
CA LEU A 498 -19.74 11.59 -3.38
C LEU A 498 -20.44 12.91 -3.06
N ALA A 499 -19.86 14.04 -3.46
CA ALA A 499 -20.49 15.35 -3.28
C ALA A 499 -21.78 15.51 -4.10
N ARG A 500 -21.82 14.95 -5.33
CA ARG A 500 -23.02 14.92 -6.17
C ARG A 500 -24.10 14.03 -5.56
N ALA A 501 -23.74 12.82 -5.14
CA ALA A 501 -24.61 11.88 -4.47
C ALA A 501 -25.24 12.49 -3.22
N ALA A 502 -24.45 13.18 -2.38
CA ALA A 502 -24.93 13.87 -1.18
C ALA A 502 -25.90 15.05 -1.47
N ARG A 503 -25.78 15.66 -2.66
CA ARG A 503 -26.65 16.75 -3.13
C ARG A 503 -27.86 16.27 -3.91
N ALA A 504 -27.98 14.97 -4.21
CA ALA A 504 -29.06 14.44 -5.01
C ALA A 504 -30.43 14.82 -4.39
N PRO A 505 -31.40 15.27 -5.20
CA PRO A 505 -32.62 15.90 -4.70
C PRO A 505 -33.61 14.94 -4.06
N VAL A 506 -33.56 13.65 -4.43
CA VAL A 506 -34.51 12.62 -3.97
C VAL A 506 -33.92 11.87 -2.76
N PRO A 507 -34.28 12.23 -1.51
CA PRO A 507 -33.97 11.40 -0.36
C PRO A 507 -34.85 10.14 -0.38
N VAL A 508 -34.24 9.00 -0.05
CA VAL A 508 -34.97 7.76 0.25
C VAL A 508 -34.89 7.55 1.75
N PRO A 509 -35.97 7.81 2.52
CA PRO A 509 -35.96 7.57 3.95
C PRO A 509 -35.82 6.08 4.22
N ARG A 510 -35.06 5.76 5.27
CA ARG A 510 -34.80 4.41 5.79
C ARG A 510 -34.58 4.48 7.29
N ARG A 511 -34.64 3.32 7.95
CA ARG A 511 -34.15 3.18 9.33
C ARG A 511 -32.71 2.71 9.30
N TYR A 512 -31.95 3.06 10.33
CA TYR A 512 -30.57 2.60 10.46
C TYR A 512 -30.27 2.04 11.84
N VAL A 513 -29.27 1.17 11.86
CA VAL A 513 -28.52 0.80 13.05
C VAL A 513 -27.04 1.01 12.77
N LEU A 514 -26.36 1.78 13.61
CA LEU A 514 -24.93 2.03 13.54
C LEU A 514 -24.18 0.99 14.37
N LEU A 515 -23.32 0.23 13.70
CA LEU A 515 -22.55 -0.87 14.27
C LEU A 515 -21.06 -0.65 14.04
N HIS A 516 -20.23 -1.43 14.72
CA HIS A 516 -18.80 -1.52 14.43
C HIS A 516 -18.50 -2.84 13.73
N ASP A 517 -17.68 -2.79 12.69
CA ASP A 517 -17.07 -4.00 12.16
C ASP A 517 -16.12 -4.57 13.24
N PRO A 518 -16.39 -5.78 13.78
CA PRO A 518 -15.57 -6.37 14.85
C PRO A 518 -14.12 -6.64 14.43
N TYR A 519 -13.84 -6.70 13.13
CA TYR A 519 -12.51 -7.00 12.59
C TYR A 519 -11.78 -5.75 12.09
N GLY A 520 -12.52 -4.87 11.40
CA GLY A 520 -11.97 -3.65 10.80
C GLY A 520 -12.00 -2.43 11.71
N GLY A 521 -12.85 -2.43 12.74
CA GLY A 521 -13.13 -1.24 13.58
C GLY A 521 -13.82 -0.10 12.84
N ALA A 522 -14.16 -0.29 11.55
CA ALA A 522 -14.86 0.69 10.76
C ALA A 522 -16.33 0.78 11.18
N PRO A 523 -16.92 1.98 11.25
CA PRO A 523 -18.35 2.13 11.47
C PRO A 523 -19.14 1.59 10.27
N VAL A 524 -20.16 0.78 10.53
CA VAL A 524 -21.03 0.18 9.52
C VAL A 524 -22.46 0.60 9.80
N LEU A 525 -23.13 1.14 8.80
CA LEU A 525 -24.55 1.47 8.85
C LEU A 525 -25.36 0.32 8.25
N ALA A 526 -26.10 -0.40 9.09
CA ALA A 526 -27.11 -1.36 8.62
C ALA A 526 -28.41 -0.61 8.30
N VAL A 527 -28.88 -0.72 7.06
CA VAL A 527 -30.03 0.03 6.55
C VAL A 527 -31.24 -0.90 6.47
N PHE A 528 -32.37 -0.44 6.99
CA PHE A 528 -33.62 -1.19 7.09
C PHE A 528 -34.77 -0.44 6.39
N PRO A 529 -35.83 -1.14 5.97
CA PRO A 529 -37.04 -0.49 5.45
C PRO A 529 -37.64 0.48 6.48
N VAL A 530 -38.47 1.41 6.01
CA VAL A 530 -39.08 2.47 6.84
C VAL A 530 -40.12 1.95 7.83
N GLY A 531 -40.70 0.76 7.60
CA GLY A 531 -41.74 0.20 8.48
C GLY A 531 -41.24 -0.03 9.91
N ASP A 532 -42.13 -0.24 10.89
CA ASP A 532 -41.74 -0.36 12.31
C ASP A 532 -41.47 -1.81 12.75
N GLY A 533 -41.19 -2.71 11.82
CA GLY A 533 -40.98 -4.13 12.12
C GLY A 533 -39.72 -4.33 12.96
N ALA A 534 -39.87 -4.91 14.16
CA ALA A 534 -38.76 -5.36 15.00
C ALA A 534 -37.95 -6.48 14.31
N ASP A 535 -38.63 -7.27 13.48
CA ASP A 535 -38.09 -8.42 12.76
C ASP A 535 -37.59 -8.10 11.34
N ASP A 536 -37.59 -6.83 10.95
CA ASP A 536 -37.13 -6.43 9.63
C ASP A 536 -35.65 -6.80 9.46
N VAL A 537 -35.32 -7.31 8.27
CA VAL A 537 -33.96 -7.61 7.85
C VAL A 537 -33.34 -6.41 7.14
N PRO A 538 -32.01 -6.22 7.22
CA PRO A 538 -31.36 -5.10 6.55
C PRO A 538 -31.46 -5.26 5.03
N GLU A 539 -31.88 -4.19 4.35
CA GLU A 539 -31.86 -4.08 2.88
C GLU A 539 -30.41 -3.95 2.36
N ALA A 540 -29.53 -3.37 3.17
CA ALA A 540 -28.14 -3.14 2.80
C ALA A 540 -27.23 -2.83 3.99
N LEU A 541 -25.92 -2.89 3.74
CA LEU A 541 -24.87 -2.44 4.64
C LEU A 541 -24.02 -1.36 3.98
N LEU A 542 -23.66 -0.32 4.73
CA LEU A 542 -22.83 0.78 4.26
C LEU A 542 -21.64 1.00 5.20
N VAL A 543 -20.43 0.66 4.75
CA VAL A 543 -19.20 0.90 5.51
C VAL A 543 -18.84 2.39 5.41
N LEU A 544 -18.73 3.07 6.55
CA LEU A 544 -18.52 4.51 6.63
C LEU A 544 -17.05 4.84 6.85
N ALA A 545 -16.56 5.89 6.19
CA ALA A 545 -15.28 6.49 6.51
C ALA A 545 -15.38 7.17 7.88
N SER A 546 -14.45 6.85 8.78
CA SER A 546 -14.40 7.44 10.13
C SER A 546 -14.25 8.98 10.05
N PRO A 547 -15.22 9.78 10.52
CA PRO A 547 -15.13 11.23 10.48
C PRO A 547 -14.00 11.76 11.39
N GLY A 548 -13.68 11.00 12.43
CA GLY A 548 -12.71 11.34 13.45
C GLY A 548 -11.24 11.29 13.02
N THR A 549 -10.36 11.24 14.01
CA THR A 549 -8.91 11.04 13.81
C THR A 549 -8.56 9.57 14.04
N GLY A 550 -7.39 9.09 13.61
CA GLY A 550 -6.99 7.71 13.86
C GLY A 550 -6.99 7.30 15.35
N ARG A 551 -6.84 8.25 16.28
CA ARG A 551 -6.94 7.98 17.73
C ARG A 551 -8.38 7.90 18.24
N HIS A 552 -9.31 8.56 17.55
CA HIS A 552 -10.72 8.66 17.92
C HIS A 552 -11.60 8.60 16.66
N PRO A 553 -11.66 7.45 15.98
CA PRO A 553 -12.39 7.31 14.71
C PRO A 553 -13.89 7.62 14.81
N TRP A 554 -14.48 7.45 16.00
CA TRP A 554 -15.89 7.66 16.29
C TRP A 554 -16.33 9.14 16.39
N ILE A 555 -15.38 10.07 16.55
CA ILE A 555 -15.72 11.50 16.69
C ILE A 555 -16.42 12.00 15.42
N GLY A 556 -17.70 12.35 15.55
CA GLY A 556 -18.53 12.88 14.46
C GLY A 556 -19.56 11.91 13.87
N LEU A 557 -19.61 10.67 14.37
CA LEU A 557 -20.75 9.77 14.11
C LEU A 557 -22.03 10.28 14.80
N PRO A 558 -23.22 9.83 14.36
CA PRO A 558 -24.50 10.15 15.01
C PRO A 558 -24.49 9.88 16.51
N SER A 559 -25.27 10.66 17.25
CA SER A 559 -25.37 10.55 18.70
C SER A 559 -26.21 9.36 19.13
N ALA A 560 -27.28 9.06 18.39
CA ALA A 560 -28.10 7.88 18.57
C ALA A 560 -27.54 6.71 17.76
N PRO A 561 -27.43 5.50 18.34
CA PRO A 561 -27.01 4.30 17.61
C PRO A 561 -28.06 3.81 16.59
N THR A 562 -29.31 4.25 16.74
CA THR A 562 -30.44 3.88 15.89
C THR A 562 -31.26 5.12 15.52
N GLY A 563 -32.00 5.05 14.41
CA GLY A 563 -32.88 6.14 14.02
C GLY A 563 -33.25 6.11 12.55
N GLN A 564 -33.61 7.27 12.01
CA GLN A 564 -33.89 7.46 10.58
C GLN A 564 -32.68 8.01 9.83
N VAL A 565 -32.47 7.52 8.62
CA VAL A 565 -31.44 7.98 7.70
C VAL A 565 -32.07 8.32 6.35
N GLU A 566 -31.64 9.44 5.77
CA GLU A 566 -31.92 9.72 4.36
C GLU A 566 -30.78 9.19 3.50
N LEU A 567 -31.09 8.28 2.58
CA LEU A 567 -30.14 7.82 1.57
C LEU A 567 -30.27 8.66 0.29
N ARG A 568 -29.14 9.15 -0.23
CA ARG A 568 -29.08 9.97 -1.45
C ARG A 568 -28.02 9.42 -2.42
N GLY A 569 -28.20 9.66 -3.72
CA GLY A 569 -27.19 9.33 -4.74
C GLY A 569 -27.42 8.04 -5.54
N TRP A 570 -28.61 7.46 -5.52
CA TRP A 570 -28.94 6.19 -6.22
C TRP A 570 -28.64 6.14 -7.72
N LEU A 571 -28.58 7.31 -8.38
CA LEU A 571 -28.27 7.41 -9.82
C LEU A 571 -26.76 7.43 -10.10
N ASP A 572 -25.94 7.77 -9.10
CA ASP A 572 -24.49 7.77 -9.24
C ASP A 572 -23.97 6.35 -9.04
N ARG A 573 -23.15 5.89 -9.99
CA ARG A 573 -22.64 4.50 -10.02
C ARG A 573 -21.12 4.50 -9.88
N ALA A 574 -20.64 3.56 -9.09
CA ALA A 574 -19.23 3.22 -8.96
C ALA A 574 -18.69 2.55 -10.24
N ALA A 575 -17.37 2.36 -10.32
CA ALA A 575 -16.70 1.68 -11.44
C ALA A 575 -17.29 0.29 -11.76
N ASN A 576 -17.69 -0.42 -10.70
CA ASN A 576 -18.26 -1.76 -10.75
C ASN A 576 -19.78 -1.76 -10.98
N GLY A 577 -20.40 -0.60 -11.23
CA GLY A 577 -21.84 -0.46 -11.39
C GLY A 577 -22.64 -0.46 -10.08
N ALA A 578 -22.01 -0.58 -8.91
CA ALA A 578 -22.72 -0.46 -7.63
C ALA A 578 -23.16 1.00 -7.37
N PRO A 579 -24.31 1.23 -6.73
CA PRO A 579 -24.75 2.60 -6.44
C PRO A 579 -23.84 3.26 -5.39
N VAL A 580 -23.56 4.55 -5.59
CA VAL A 580 -22.79 5.38 -4.64
C VAL A 580 -23.77 6.13 -3.76
N VAL A 581 -24.11 5.54 -2.62
CA VAL A 581 -25.11 6.09 -1.70
C VAL A 581 -24.43 6.83 -0.55
N VAL A 582 -24.88 8.05 -0.28
CA VAL A 582 -24.46 8.84 0.88
C VAL A 582 -25.60 8.88 1.88
N ALA A 583 -25.31 8.48 3.12
CA ALA A 583 -26.24 8.55 4.24
C ALA A 583 -26.25 9.96 4.83
N ARG A 584 -27.44 10.48 5.17
CA ARG A 584 -27.61 11.74 5.89
C ARG A 584 -28.43 11.52 7.16
N ILE A 585 -27.83 11.85 8.31
CA ILE A 585 -28.40 11.65 9.66
C ILE A 585 -28.18 12.96 10.42
N GLU A 586 -29.21 13.48 11.10
CA GLU A 586 -29.12 14.76 11.84
C GLU A 586 -28.56 15.91 10.98
N ASP A 587 -29.00 16.02 9.71
CA ASP A 587 -28.48 16.96 8.71
C ASP A 587 -27.00 16.82 8.31
N ARG A 588 -26.31 15.77 8.77
CA ARG A 588 -24.90 15.52 8.48
C ARG A 588 -24.76 14.43 7.44
N ALA A 589 -23.92 14.67 6.44
CA ALA A 589 -23.54 13.65 5.48
C ALA A 589 -22.48 12.71 6.09
N LEU A 590 -22.73 11.41 6.00
CA LEU A 590 -21.79 10.35 6.36
C LEU A 590 -21.23 9.75 5.08
N TRP A 591 -19.90 9.80 4.96
CA TRP A 591 -19.21 9.47 3.74
C TRP A 591 -18.91 7.96 3.68
N PRO A 592 -19.37 7.23 2.65
CA PRO A 592 -19.07 5.82 2.51
C PRO A 592 -17.59 5.60 2.19
N GLN A 593 -17.01 4.55 2.79
CA GLN A 593 -15.68 4.03 2.46
C GLN A 593 -15.75 3.02 1.32
N GLU A 594 -16.85 2.25 1.26
CA GLU A 594 -17.11 1.22 0.26
C GLU A 594 -18.46 1.47 -0.44
N PRO A 595 -18.70 0.90 -1.63
CA PRO A 595 -20.01 0.97 -2.28
C PRO A 595 -21.14 0.44 -1.38
N TYR A 596 -22.37 0.85 -1.69
CA TYR A 596 -23.56 0.35 -1.01
C TYR A 596 -23.72 -1.16 -1.25
N LEU A 597 -23.66 -1.97 -0.18
CA LEU A 597 -23.72 -3.42 -0.26
C LEU A 597 -25.17 -3.87 -0.13
N GLU A 598 -25.83 -4.12 -1.26
CA GLU A 598 -27.22 -4.57 -1.31
C GLU A 598 -27.36 -6.01 -0.78
N ALA A 599 -28.46 -6.28 -0.09
CA ALA A 599 -28.82 -7.62 0.35
C ALA A 599 -28.84 -8.60 -0.83
N GLY A 600 -28.24 -9.77 -0.64
CA GLY A 600 -28.09 -10.80 -1.67
C GLY A 600 -26.77 -10.76 -2.45
N THR A 601 -25.96 -9.70 -2.29
CA THR A 601 -24.57 -9.70 -2.78
C THR A 601 -23.67 -10.58 -1.89
N PRO A 602 -22.61 -11.20 -2.44
CA PRO A 602 -21.70 -12.01 -1.63
C PRO A 602 -20.94 -11.15 -0.61
N GLU A 603 -20.60 -9.91 -0.95
CA GLU A 603 -19.95 -8.97 -0.03
C GLU A 603 -20.87 -8.58 1.13
N PHE A 604 -22.17 -8.41 0.89
CA PHE A 604 -23.15 -8.23 1.95
C PHE A 604 -23.21 -9.44 2.86
N ALA A 605 -23.27 -10.66 2.30
CA ALA A 605 -23.32 -11.89 3.09
C ALA A 605 -22.08 -12.04 3.99
N ASP A 606 -20.89 -11.80 3.45
CA ASP A 606 -19.64 -11.85 4.21
C ASP A 606 -19.61 -10.85 5.37
N LEU A 607 -20.07 -9.60 5.15
CA LEU A 607 -20.11 -8.59 6.21
C LEU A 607 -21.24 -8.86 7.21
N ALA A 608 -22.39 -9.33 6.72
CA ALA A 608 -23.53 -9.73 7.53
C ALA A 608 -23.17 -10.87 8.49
N ASP A 609 -22.45 -11.88 8.02
CA ASP A 609 -21.96 -13.00 8.84
C ASP A 609 -21.05 -12.52 9.96
N ARG A 610 -20.14 -11.58 9.64
CA ARG A 610 -19.22 -10.98 10.62
C ARG A 610 -19.97 -10.21 11.70
N LEU A 611 -20.98 -9.43 11.32
CA LEU A 611 -21.83 -8.68 12.26
C LEU A 611 -22.72 -9.60 13.09
N ALA A 612 -23.31 -10.64 12.48
CA ALA A 612 -24.15 -11.61 13.16
C ALA A 612 -23.35 -12.42 14.20
N ALA A 613 -22.10 -12.78 13.87
CA ALA A 613 -21.19 -13.45 14.80
C ALA A 613 -20.86 -12.58 16.02
N ALA A 614 -20.66 -11.28 15.82
CA ALA A 614 -20.44 -10.34 16.93
C ALA A 614 -21.68 -10.14 17.82
N ALA A 615 -22.88 -10.26 17.24
CA ALA A 615 -24.15 -10.19 17.97
C ALA A 615 -24.42 -11.39 18.89
N GLY A 616 -23.53 -12.40 18.93
CA GLY A 616 -23.66 -13.60 19.76
C GLY A 616 -24.72 -14.59 19.26
N PRO A 617 -25.16 -15.56 20.08
CA PRO A 617 -26.40 -16.29 19.85
C PRO A 617 -27.63 -15.48 20.29
N GLU A 618 -28.78 -15.69 19.66
CA GLU A 618 -30.05 -15.12 20.12
C GLU A 618 -30.35 -15.67 21.53
N PRO A 619 -30.68 -14.81 22.52
CA PRO A 619 -31.11 -15.30 23.81
C PRO A 619 -32.34 -16.16 23.58
N VAL A 620 -32.24 -17.46 23.89
CA VAL A 620 -33.37 -18.38 23.81
C VAL A 620 -34.49 -17.77 24.66
N PRO A 621 -35.69 -17.52 24.10
CA PRO A 621 -36.80 -17.01 24.88
C PRO A 621 -36.95 -17.90 26.10
N GLN A 622 -36.69 -17.35 27.29
CA GLN A 622 -36.93 -18.07 28.53
C GLN A 622 -38.44 -18.28 28.57
N ASP A 623 -38.86 -19.53 28.40
CA ASP A 623 -40.27 -19.91 28.44
C ASP A 623 -40.78 -19.53 29.83
N PRO A 624 -41.64 -18.50 29.96
CA PRO A 624 -42.06 -18.01 31.26
C PRO A 624 -42.85 -19.06 32.06
N ALA A 625 -43.31 -20.13 31.40
CA ALA A 625 -43.94 -21.28 32.04
C ALA A 625 -42.97 -22.16 32.84
N ARG A 626 -41.65 -22.02 32.68
CA ARG A 626 -40.66 -22.89 33.35
C ARG A 626 -40.22 -22.41 34.73
N ASP A 627 -40.45 -21.15 35.06
CA ASP A 627 -40.10 -20.55 36.36
C ASP A 627 -41.30 -20.46 37.33
N SER A 628 -42.45 -21.04 36.96
CA SER A 628 -43.67 -21.09 37.78
C SER A 628 -44.01 -22.48 38.34
N LEU A 629 -43.06 -23.42 38.26
CA LEU A 629 -43.07 -24.72 38.95
C LEU A 629 -41.95 -24.73 39.99
#